data_AF-A0A1X2J080-F1
#
_entry.id   AF-A0A1X2J080-F1
#
_cell.length_a   1.000
_cell.length_b   1.000
_cell.length_c   1.000
_cell.angle_alpha   90.00
_cell.angle_beta   90.00
_cell.angle_gamma   90.00
#
_symmetry.space_group_name_H-M   'P 1'
#
loop_
_entity.id
_entity.type
_entity.pdbx_description
1 polymer ?
#
loop_
_entity_poly.entity_id
_entity_poly.type
_entity_poly.pdbx_seq_one_letter_code
_entity_poly.pdbx_strand_id
1 'polypeptide(L)'
;MSTRLPNLIPPFRYTMVEEDLFRGGFPKPRNYRFLKRLRLKTILSLIPDKPTPELQDFCERENIHMLRLTVDRMKEDNIPLSYNKTILALQIIIDPENHPLYVHCLDGADVTGLVIACLRKLQMWSLSSALLEFSR
;
A
#
# COMPACT_ATOMS: atom_id res chain seq x y z
N MET A 1 37.34 6.00 -10.96
CA MET A 1 36.73 5.14 -9.91
C MET A 1 35.26 4.93 -10.26
N SER A 2 34.81 3.71 -10.52
CA SER A 2 33.40 3.42 -10.81
C SER A 2 32.61 3.47 -9.50
N THR A 3 31.96 4.59 -9.20
CA THR A 3 31.06 4.72 -8.06
C THR A 3 29.84 3.83 -8.28
N ARG A 4 29.73 2.73 -7.53
CA ARG A 4 28.52 1.90 -7.52
C ARG A 4 27.36 2.77 -7.03
N LEU A 5 26.36 2.96 -7.88
CA LEU A 5 25.12 3.56 -7.44
C LEU A 5 24.53 2.68 -6.33
N PRO A 6 23.99 3.26 -5.24
CA PRO A 6 23.37 2.47 -4.19
C PRO A 6 22.26 1.60 -4.77
N ASN A 7 21.93 0.48 -4.11
CA ASN A 7 20.85 -0.38 -4.56
C ASN A 7 19.50 0.30 -4.38
N LEU A 8 18.52 -0.06 -5.22
CA LEU A 8 17.12 0.28 -5.03
C LEU A 8 16.43 -0.96 -4.50
N ILE A 9 15.91 -0.86 -3.29
CA ILE A 9 15.29 -1.99 -2.61
C ILE A 9 13.80 -1.67 -2.50
N PRO A 10 12.92 -2.29 -3.28
CA PRO A 10 11.49 -2.06 -3.13
C PRO A 10 10.99 -2.57 -1.76
N PRO A 11 9.86 -2.06 -1.25
CA PRO A 11 9.18 -2.66 -0.10
C PRO A 11 8.91 -4.16 -0.30
N PHE A 12 8.73 -4.88 0.80
CA PHE A 12 8.38 -6.30 0.74
C PHE A 12 7.07 -6.50 -0.02
N ARG A 13 6.99 -7.52 -0.90
CA ARG A 13 5.84 -7.78 -1.80
C ARG A 13 5.38 -6.56 -2.61
N TYR A 14 6.30 -5.65 -2.93
CA TYR A 14 5.99 -4.54 -3.81
C TYR A 14 5.51 -5.04 -5.17
N THR A 15 4.40 -4.49 -5.65
CA THR A 15 3.97 -4.61 -7.04
C THR A 15 3.20 -3.37 -7.48
N MET A 16 3.22 -3.11 -8.78
CA MET A 16 2.26 -2.22 -9.42
C MET A 16 0.92 -2.97 -9.52
N VAL A 17 -0.16 -2.31 -9.13
CA VAL A 17 -1.54 -2.82 -9.26
C VAL A 17 -2.14 -2.30 -10.57
N GLU A 18 -1.97 -1.00 -10.81
CA GLU A 18 -2.33 -0.26 -12.02
C GLU A 18 -1.33 0.88 -12.23
N GLU A 19 -1.42 1.60 -13.35
CA GLU A 19 -0.68 2.85 -13.54
C GLU A 19 -0.92 3.78 -12.33
N ASP A 20 0.18 4.26 -11.74
CA ASP A 20 0.17 5.12 -10.55
C ASP A 20 -0.53 4.57 -9.29
N LEU A 21 -0.83 3.27 -9.25
CA LEU A 21 -1.32 2.57 -8.05
C LEU A 21 -0.39 1.41 -7.69
N PHE A 22 0.20 1.51 -6.51
CA PHE A 22 1.19 0.56 -6.02
C PHE A 22 0.75 -0.09 -4.72
N ARG A 23 1.19 -1.32 -4.47
CA ARG A 23 0.99 -2.01 -3.21
C ARG A 23 2.27 -2.62 -2.67
N GLY A 24 2.28 -2.93 -1.37
CA GLY A 24 3.34 -3.73 -0.74
C GLY A 24 3.23 -3.73 0.78
N GLY A 25 4.30 -4.13 1.44
CA GLY A 25 4.43 -4.14 2.90
C GLY A 25 4.89 -2.80 3.48
N PHE A 26 5.02 -2.75 4.80
CA PHE A 26 5.41 -1.56 5.52
C PHE A 26 6.77 -1.02 5.04
N PRO A 27 6.86 0.25 4.58
CA PRO A 27 8.11 0.85 4.16
C PRO A 27 9.15 0.91 5.28
N LYS A 28 10.39 0.51 4.99
CA LYS A 28 11.54 0.66 5.89
C LYS A 28 12.54 1.66 5.29
N PRO A 29 13.48 2.24 6.08
CA PRO A 29 14.44 3.23 5.57
C PRO A 29 15.20 2.81 4.31
N ARG A 30 15.56 1.52 4.21
CA ARG A 30 16.21 0.94 3.01
C ARG A 30 15.37 1.05 1.73
N ASN A 31 14.06 1.24 1.85
CA ASN A 31 13.10 1.33 0.75
C ASN A 31 12.87 2.76 0.25
N TYR A 32 13.19 3.77 1.06
CA TYR A 32 12.81 5.16 0.79
C TYR A 32 13.41 5.69 -0.51
N ARG A 33 14.65 5.28 -0.85
CA ARG A 33 15.27 5.65 -2.13
C ARG A 33 14.55 5.06 -3.35
N PHE A 34 13.92 3.90 -3.21
CA PHE A 34 13.05 3.33 -4.24
C PHE A 34 11.72 4.10 -4.31
N LEU A 35 11.05 4.28 -3.17
CA LEU A 35 9.76 4.97 -3.10
C LEU A 35 9.83 6.42 -3.60
N LYS A 36 10.92 7.13 -3.33
CA LYS A 36 11.17 8.48 -3.86
C LYS A 36 11.10 8.54 -5.39
N ARG A 37 11.47 7.47 -6.09
CA ARG A 37 11.42 7.44 -7.56
C ARG A 37 10.00 7.28 -8.10
N LEU A 38 9.08 6.74 -7.30
CA LEU A 38 7.67 6.64 -7.66
C LEU A 38 6.96 8.00 -7.59
N ARG A 39 7.58 9.03 -6.98
CA ARG A 39 7.02 10.39 -6.82
C ARG A 39 5.60 10.35 -6.28
N LEU A 40 5.41 9.55 -5.23
CA LEU A 40 4.10 9.34 -4.61
C LEU A 40 3.51 10.67 -4.16
N LYS A 41 2.22 10.85 -4.42
CA LYS A 41 1.42 11.92 -3.82
C LYS A 41 0.87 11.47 -2.47
N THR A 42 0.48 10.20 -2.37
CA THR A 42 -0.18 9.65 -1.18
C THR A 42 0.37 8.29 -0.79
N ILE A 43 0.44 8.03 0.52
CA ILE A 43 0.61 6.69 1.10
C ILE A 43 -0.63 6.37 1.94
N LEU A 44 -1.29 5.26 1.65
CA LEU A 44 -2.39 4.72 2.44
C LEU A 44 -1.90 3.57 3.32
N SER A 45 -1.87 3.81 4.63
CA SER A 45 -1.43 2.85 5.65
C SER A 45 -2.61 2.14 6.31
N LEU A 46 -2.63 0.82 6.22
CA LEU A 46 -3.70 -0.06 6.73
C LEU A 46 -3.16 -0.93 7.88
N ILE A 47 -2.70 -0.29 8.96
CA ILE A 47 -2.04 -0.94 10.09
C ILE A 47 -2.69 -0.59 11.44
N PRO A 48 -2.59 -1.46 12.46
CA PRO A 48 -3.22 -1.21 13.76
C PRO A 48 -2.49 -0.12 14.56
N ASP A 49 -1.18 -0.02 14.39
CA ASP A 49 -0.30 0.88 15.13
C ASP A 49 -0.06 2.18 14.36
N LYS A 50 0.49 3.20 15.03
CA LYS A 50 0.87 4.45 14.34
C LYS A 50 2.11 4.18 13.46
N PRO A 51 2.21 4.83 12.29
CA PRO A 51 3.44 4.82 11.49
C PRO A 51 4.65 5.25 12.32
N THR A 52 5.82 4.70 12.02
CA THR A 52 7.03 5.06 12.76
C THR A 52 7.46 6.50 12.43
N PRO A 53 8.18 7.19 13.34
CA PRO A 53 8.67 8.55 13.08
C PRO A 53 9.49 8.64 11.78
N GLU A 54 10.29 7.62 11.45
CA GLU A 54 11.12 7.63 10.25
C GLU A 54 10.29 7.62 8.96
N LEU A 55 9.12 6.98 8.97
CA LEU A 55 8.18 7.00 7.85
C LEU A 55 7.49 8.35 7.76
N GLN A 56 7.09 8.93 8.90
CA GLN A 56 6.51 10.27 8.96
C GLN A 56 7.46 11.31 8.39
N ASP A 57 8.71 11.34 8.86
CA ASP A 57 9.73 12.27 8.37
C ASP A 57 10.01 12.10 6.87
N PHE A 58 9.97 10.85 6.37
CA PHE A 58 10.13 10.58 4.94
C PHE A 58 8.97 11.19 4.14
N CYS A 59 7.73 10.98 4.59
CA CYS A 59 6.55 11.55 3.95
C CYS A 59 6.61 13.08 3.95
N GLU A 60 6.96 13.71 5.07
CA GLU A 60 7.11 15.18 5.16
C GLU A 60 8.17 15.71 4.19
N ARG A 61 9.36 15.10 4.16
CA ARG A 61 10.47 15.53 3.29
C ARG A 61 10.15 15.41 1.80
N GLU A 62 9.38 14.41 1.42
CA GLU A 62 9.02 14.17 0.02
C GLU A 62 7.63 14.73 -0.36
N ASN A 63 6.97 15.48 0.55
CA ASN A 63 5.63 16.04 0.39
C ASN A 63 4.54 14.99 0.07
N ILE A 64 4.61 13.83 0.72
CA ILE A 64 3.65 12.73 0.58
C ILE A 64 2.56 12.87 1.63
N HIS A 65 1.29 12.83 1.20
CA HIS A 65 0.15 12.79 2.10
C HIS A 65 0.01 11.39 2.71
N MET A 66 0.23 11.27 4.03
CA MET A 66 0.13 9.99 4.72
C MET A 66 -1.26 9.81 5.32
N LEU A 67 -2.09 9.01 4.64
CA LEU A 67 -3.40 8.61 5.13
C LEU A 67 -3.30 7.31 5.92
N ARG A 68 -4.03 7.22 7.04
CA ARG A 68 -4.04 6.02 7.89
C ARG A 68 -5.46 5.58 8.18
N LEU A 69 -5.73 4.31 7.91
CA LEU A 69 -6.91 3.60 8.41
C LEU A 69 -6.45 2.53 9.40
N THR A 70 -6.97 2.59 10.62
CA THR A 70 -6.64 1.60 11.66
C THR A 70 -7.33 0.27 11.34
N VAL A 71 -6.57 -0.67 10.79
CA VAL A 71 -7.04 -2.02 10.47
C VAL A 71 -6.27 -3.03 11.31
N ASP A 72 -6.99 -3.93 11.98
CA ASP A 72 -6.38 -4.97 12.80
C ASP A 72 -5.62 -5.99 11.93
N ARG A 73 -4.76 -6.77 12.58
CA ARG A 73 -4.10 -7.89 11.91
C ARG A 73 -5.13 -8.94 11.56
N MET A 74 -5.00 -9.53 10.37
CA MET A 74 -5.81 -10.69 10.02
C MET A 74 -5.45 -11.86 10.94
N LYS A 75 -6.48 -12.54 11.43
CA LYS A 75 -6.38 -13.77 12.23
C LYS A 75 -7.23 -14.83 11.54
N GLU A 76 -6.96 -16.12 11.79
CA GLU A 76 -7.69 -17.23 11.17
C GLU A 76 -9.21 -17.08 11.29
N ASP A 77 -9.69 -16.59 12.44
CA ASP A 77 -11.12 -16.47 12.74
C ASP A 77 -11.71 -15.07 12.47
N ASN A 78 -10.93 -14.10 11.95
CA ASN A 78 -11.41 -12.73 11.83
C ASN A 78 -10.83 -11.97 10.62
N ILE A 79 -11.74 -11.46 9.79
CA ILE A 79 -11.45 -10.54 8.69
C ILE A 79 -11.46 -9.11 9.25
N PRO A 80 -10.33 -8.39 9.28
CA PRO A 80 -10.22 -7.13 10.03
C PRO A 80 -10.82 -5.91 9.30
N LEU A 81 -11.23 -6.09 8.04
CA LEU A 81 -11.78 -5.05 7.17
C LEU A 81 -13.32 -5.01 7.32
N SER A 82 -13.83 -4.03 8.07
CA SER A 82 -15.28 -3.80 8.17
C SER A 82 -15.83 -3.10 6.93
N TYR A 83 -17.15 -3.09 6.76
CA TYR A 83 -17.84 -2.37 5.67
C TYR A 83 -17.36 -0.91 5.53
N ASN A 84 -17.34 -0.15 6.64
CA ASN A 84 -16.91 1.25 6.64
C ASN A 84 -15.44 1.41 6.26
N LYS A 85 -14.54 0.56 6.79
CA LYS A 85 -13.11 0.62 6.46
C LYS A 85 -12.86 0.28 4.99
N THR A 86 -13.62 -0.67 4.45
CA THR A 86 -13.57 -1.06 3.04
C THR A 86 -13.96 0.12 2.14
N ILE A 87 -15.08 0.78 2.43
CA ILE A 87 -15.52 1.95 1.66
C ILE A 87 -14.48 3.07 1.71
N LEU A 88 -14.00 3.42 2.90
CA LEU A 88 -13.02 4.50 3.05
C LEU A 88 -11.73 4.19 2.27
N ALA A 89 -11.22 2.96 2.36
CA ALA A 89 -10.03 2.56 1.61
C ALA A 89 -10.26 2.65 0.10
N LEU A 90 -11.40 2.17 -0.40
CA LEU A 90 -11.74 2.20 -1.82
C LEU A 90 -11.94 3.64 -2.31
N GLN A 91 -12.60 4.50 -1.56
CA GLN A 91 -12.79 5.92 -1.92
C GLN A 91 -11.45 6.63 -2.10
N ILE A 92 -10.47 6.38 -1.23
CA ILE A 92 -9.12 6.93 -1.36
C ILE A 92 -8.43 6.38 -2.62
N ILE A 93 -8.56 5.07 -2.87
CA ILE A 93 -7.89 4.38 -3.98
C ILE A 93 -8.45 4.76 -5.36
N ILE A 94 -9.75 5.05 -5.46
CA ILE A 94 -10.39 5.38 -6.76
C ILE A 94 -10.37 6.88 -7.07
N ASP A 95 -9.97 7.71 -6.11
CA ASP A 95 -9.89 9.15 -6.29
C ASP A 95 -8.57 9.54 -6.96
N PRO A 96 -8.59 10.02 -8.23
CA PRO A 96 -7.38 10.33 -8.99
C PRO A 96 -6.52 11.42 -8.32
N GLU A 97 -7.11 12.25 -7.46
CA GLU A 97 -6.36 13.26 -6.71
C GLU A 97 -5.40 12.65 -5.68
N ASN A 98 -5.48 11.35 -5.38
CA ASN A 98 -4.53 10.68 -4.50
C ASN A 98 -3.33 10.07 -5.23
N HIS A 99 -3.28 10.10 -6.56
CA HIS A 99 -2.25 9.39 -7.33
C HIS A 99 -1.03 10.28 -7.64
N PRO A 100 0.19 9.70 -7.70
CA PRO A 100 0.51 8.27 -7.50
C PRO A 100 0.40 7.79 -6.05
N LEU A 101 -0.25 6.65 -5.84
CA LEU A 101 -0.67 6.13 -4.53
C LEU A 101 0.05 4.82 -4.19
N TYR A 102 0.59 4.72 -2.98
CA TYR A 102 1.10 3.45 -2.43
C TYR A 102 0.26 2.97 -1.25
N VAL A 103 -0.32 1.78 -1.37
CA VAL A 103 -1.16 1.15 -0.34
C VAL A 103 -0.37 0.05 0.37
N HIS A 104 -0.38 0.04 1.70
CA HIS A 104 0.32 -1.02 2.44
C HIS A 104 -0.33 -1.39 3.77
N CYS A 105 -0.07 -2.61 4.21
CA CYS A 105 -0.26 -3.08 5.57
C CYS A 105 1.12 -3.43 6.15
N LEU A 106 1.21 -4.43 7.04
CA LEU A 106 2.48 -4.82 7.64
C LEU A 106 3.40 -5.53 6.63
N ASP A 107 2.89 -6.51 5.89
CA ASP A 107 3.66 -7.33 4.93
C ASP A 107 3.17 -7.21 3.48
N GLY A 108 2.04 -6.54 3.26
CA GLY A 108 1.45 -6.33 1.94
C GLY A 108 0.64 -7.50 1.42
N ALA A 109 0.37 -8.52 2.25
CA ALA A 109 -0.36 -9.72 1.88
C ALA A 109 -1.85 -9.58 2.24
N ASP A 110 -2.19 -9.72 3.52
CA ASP A 110 -3.57 -9.94 3.96
C ASP A 110 -4.48 -8.73 3.72
N VAL A 111 -4.32 -7.68 4.54
CA VAL A 111 -5.20 -6.51 4.51
C VAL A 111 -5.07 -5.74 3.20
N THR A 112 -3.84 -5.52 2.73
CA THR A 112 -3.60 -4.86 1.45
C THR A 112 -4.17 -5.69 0.30
N GLY A 113 -3.91 -6.99 0.26
CA GLY A 113 -4.47 -7.87 -0.77
C GLY A 113 -5.98 -7.85 -0.76
N LEU A 114 -6.61 -7.87 0.41
CA LEU A 114 -8.06 -7.88 0.51
C LEU A 114 -8.68 -6.58 -0.03
N VAL A 115 -8.09 -5.43 0.30
CA VAL A 115 -8.52 -4.13 -0.26
C VAL A 115 -8.35 -4.09 -1.78
N ILE A 116 -7.23 -4.60 -2.31
CA ILE A 116 -7.02 -4.70 -3.76
C ILE A 116 -8.00 -5.68 -4.41
N ALA A 117 -8.33 -6.80 -3.77
CA ALA A 117 -9.35 -7.72 -4.26
C ALA A 117 -10.75 -7.06 -4.30
N CYS A 118 -11.08 -6.20 -3.32
CA CYS A 118 -12.29 -5.38 -3.36
C CYS A 118 -12.28 -4.40 -4.54
N LEU A 119 -11.14 -3.76 -4.84
CA LEU A 119 -11.00 -2.93 -6.04
C LEU A 119 -11.23 -3.76 -7.31
N ARG A 120 -10.63 -4.95 -7.43
CA ARG A 120 -10.86 -5.85 -8.58
C ARG A 120 -12.32 -6.22 -8.72
N LYS A 121 -13.04 -6.41 -7.61
CA LYS A 121 -14.49 -6.66 -7.63
C LYS A 121 -15.27 -5.47 -8.16
N LEU A 122 -14.91 -4.23 -7.79
CA LEU A 122 -15.49 -3.02 -8.37
C LEU A 122 -15.20 -2.89 -9.87
N GLN A 123 -14.02 -3.33 -10.31
CA GLN A 123 -13.63 -3.42 -11.72
C GLN A 123 -14.24 -4.61 -12.46
N MET A 124 -15.20 -5.33 -11.85
CA MET A 124 -15.90 -6.46 -12.44
C MET A 124 -15.01 -7.64 -12.83
N TRP A 125 -13.85 -7.80 -12.17
CA TRP A 125 -13.03 -9.00 -12.35
C TRP A 125 -13.77 -10.25 -11.85
N SER A 126 -13.45 -11.40 -12.46
CA SER A 126 -13.89 -12.69 -11.93
C SER A 126 -13.31 -12.93 -10.54
N LEU A 127 -14.06 -13.63 -9.68
CA LEU A 127 -13.59 -13.96 -8.33
C LEU A 127 -12.27 -14.75 -8.38
N SER A 128 -12.15 -15.68 -9.33
CA SER A 128 -10.93 -16.47 -9.53
C SER A 128 -9.72 -15.60 -9.87
N SER A 129 -9.87 -14.62 -10.77
CA SER A 129 -8.78 -13.70 -11.13
C SER A 129 -8.36 -12.83 -9.94
N ALA A 130 -9.33 -12.31 -9.18
CA ALA A 130 -9.05 -11.49 -8.00
C ALA A 130 -8.34 -12.29 -6.91
N LEU A 131 -8.75 -13.55 -6.67
CA LEU A 131 -8.10 -14.43 -5.70
C LEU A 131 -6.69 -14.85 -6.12
N LEU A 132 -6.47 -15.06 -7.43
CA LEU A 132 -5.13 -15.33 -7.95
C LEU A 132 -4.17 -14.16 -7.68
N GLU A 133 -4.61 -12.91 -7.87
CA GLU A 133 -3.81 -11.72 -7.51
C GLU A 133 -3.63 -11.58 -5.99
N PHE A 134 -4.67 -11.86 -5.21
CA PHE A 134 -4.61 -11.84 -3.74
C PHE A 134 -3.53 -12.81 -3.19
N SER A 135 -3.41 -13.99 -3.80
CA SER A 135 -2.49 -15.05 -3.36
C SER A 135 -1.00 -14.83 -3.69
N ARG A 136 -0.66 -13.75 -4.40
CA ARG A 136 0.74 -13.37 -4.73
C ARG A 136 1.42 -12.68 -3.55
#